data_AF-A0A843KJB7-F1
#
_entry.id   AF-A0A843KJB7-F1
#
_cell.length_a   1.000
_cell.length_b   1.000
_cell.length_c   1.000
_cell.angle_alpha   90.00
_cell.angle_beta   90.00
_cell.angle_gamma   90.00
#
_symmetry.space_group_name_H-M   'P 1'
#
loop_
_entity.id
_entity.type
_entity.pdbx_description
1 polymer ?
#
loop_
_entity_poly.entity_id
_entity_poly.type
_entity_poly.pdbx_seq_one_letter_code
_entity_poly.pdbx_strand_id
1 'polypeptide(L)'
;CGTEVKGHLSGQSFIALHAGGVSGGKIVGAEGAIPFIENLSDEAIKRFQEQTEIVNIMESEDMGTIKAKINELKARDPGAFPAEPMVVEVKEAAGAAEVAVAGANPQFLEIEERLNAIEERIEFVDAEIAQRVGRKIGRDIGILYGLVAGLIVFMMLLVLLPKLVGYL
;
A
#
# COMPACT_ATOMS: atom_id res chain seq x y z
N CYS A 1 -2.33 -5.89 10.51
CA CYS A 1 -3.51 -5.46 9.73
C CYS A 1 -3.17 -4.21 8.96
N GLY A 2 -4.05 -3.78 8.06
CA GLY A 2 -3.78 -2.69 7.13
C GLY A 2 -3.06 -3.17 5.86
N THR A 3 -3.14 -2.34 4.83
CA THR A 3 -2.37 -2.51 3.59
C THR A 3 -0.88 -2.27 3.85
N GLU A 4 -0.03 -3.14 3.30
CA GLU A 4 1.42 -3.01 3.43
C GLU A 4 1.96 -1.74 2.75
N VAL A 5 2.96 -1.12 3.36
CA VAL A 5 3.59 0.09 2.80
C VAL A 5 4.57 -0.31 1.70
N LYS A 6 4.31 0.14 0.47
CA LYS A 6 5.20 -0.14 -0.67
C LYS A 6 6.60 0.43 -0.42
N GLY A 7 7.63 -0.35 -0.77
CA GLY A 7 9.04 0.01 -0.58
C GLY A 7 9.54 -0.14 0.86
N HIS A 8 8.81 0.39 1.84
CA HIS A 8 9.19 0.27 3.25
C HIS A 8 8.96 -1.13 3.81
N LEU A 9 7.91 -1.83 3.37
CA LEU A 9 7.54 -3.19 3.80
C LEU A 9 7.56 -3.32 5.33
N SER A 10 6.90 -2.39 6.01
CA SER A 10 6.96 -2.23 7.46
C SER A 10 6.40 -3.45 8.20
N GLY A 11 5.28 -4.02 7.73
CA GLY A 11 4.70 -5.21 8.33
C GLY A 11 5.61 -6.43 8.21
N GLN A 12 6.16 -6.67 7.02
CA GLN A 12 7.17 -7.71 6.78
C GLN A 12 8.40 -7.52 7.66
N SER A 13 8.88 -6.28 7.78
CA SER A 13 10.08 -5.95 8.59
C SER A 13 9.84 -6.22 10.08
N PHE A 14 8.63 -5.95 10.60
CA PHE A 14 8.26 -6.28 11.98
C PHE A 14 8.20 -7.79 12.24
N ILE A 15 7.67 -8.56 11.28
CA ILE A 15 7.66 -10.03 11.36
C ILE A 15 9.10 -10.56 11.39
N ALA A 16 9.96 -10.04 10.52
CA ALA A 16 11.37 -10.42 10.45
C ALA A 16 12.14 -10.04 11.73
N LEU A 17 11.86 -8.87 12.31
CA LEU A 17 12.46 -8.45 13.58
C LEU A 17 12.09 -9.40 14.73
N HIS A 18 10.83 -9.81 14.81
CA HIS A 18 10.39 -10.75 15.85
C HIS A 18 11.04 -12.12 15.69
N ALA A 19 11.14 -12.64 14.45
CA ALA A 19 11.67 -13.97 14.19
C ALA A 19 13.22 -14.05 14.22
N GLY A 20 13.90 -13.03 13.68
CA GLY A 20 15.34 -13.05 13.38
C GLY A 20 16.18 -12.03 14.15
N GLY A 21 15.54 -11.03 14.78
CA GLY A 21 16.26 -9.97 15.48
C GLY A 21 17.06 -9.07 14.54
N VAL A 22 18.19 -8.56 15.04
CA VAL A 22 19.10 -7.68 14.29
C VAL A 22 20.52 -8.25 14.25
N SER A 23 21.25 -7.91 13.20
CA SER A 23 22.67 -8.21 13.04
C SER A 23 23.38 -6.98 12.50
N GLY A 24 24.27 -6.38 13.31
CA GLY A 24 24.95 -5.13 12.93
C GLY A 24 23.98 -3.98 12.67
N GLY A 25 22.90 -3.90 13.45
CA GLY A 25 21.82 -2.93 13.30
C GLY A 25 20.80 -3.27 12.21
N LYS A 26 21.09 -4.16 11.25
CA LYS A 26 20.12 -4.56 10.21
C LYS A 26 19.16 -5.64 10.71
N ILE A 27 17.87 -5.50 10.44
CA ILE A 27 16.87 -6.55 10.71
C ILE A 27 17.14 -7.77 9.82
N VAL A 28 17.29 -8.93 10.44
CA VAL A 28 17.61 -10.17 9.72
C VAL A 28 16.35 -10.67 9.00
N GLY A 29 16.43 -10.78 7.67
CA GLY A 29 15.32 -11.26 6.84
C GLY A 29 14.30 -10.18 6.41
N ALA A 30 14.56 -8.91 6.71
CA ALA A 30 13.71 -7.82 6.23
C ALA A 30 14.01 -7.47 4.76
N GLU A 31 12.96 -7.26 3.97
CA GLU A 31 13.01 -6.91 2.54
C GLU A 31 12.79 -5.42 2.28
N GLY A 32 12.46 -4.64 3.31
CA GLY A 32 12.27 -3.19 3.22
C GLY A 32 13.53 -2.46 2.75
N ALA A 33 13.35 -1.26 2.20
CA ALA A 33 14.45 -0.46 1.63
C ALA A 33 15.56 -0.11 2.64
N ILE A 34 15.21 0.19 3.90
CA ILE A 34 16.15 0.60 4.97
C ILE A 34 15.77 -0.05 6.31
N PRO A 35 15.99 -1.36 6.50
CA PRO A 35 15.52 -2.07 7.68
C PRO A 35 16.62 -2.09 8.76
N PHE A 36 16.92 -0.94 9.36
CA PHE A 36 17.94 -0.79 10.40
C PHE A 36 17.37 -0.24 11.71
N ILE A 37 17.89 -0.74 12.82
CA ILE A 37 17.61 -0.31 14.20
C ILE A 37 18.94 -0.09 14.89
N GLU A 38 19.31 1.18 15.07
CA GLU A 38 20.61 1.56 15.66
C GLU A 38 20.48 2.00 17.12
N ASN A 39 19.28 2.36 17.56
CA ASN A 39 19.03 3.00 18.85
C ASN A 39 18.48 2.05 19.93
N LEU A 40 18.35 0.75 19.63
CA LEU A 40 17.87 -0.27 20.58
C LEU A 40 18.99 -1.27 20.87
N SER A 41 19.10 -1.67 22.14
CA SER A 41 20.03 -2.72 22.54
C SER A 41 19.48 -4.11 22.20
N ASP A 42 20.36 -5.09 22.08
CA ASP A 42 20.00 -6.49 21.82
C ASP A 42 19.08 -7.05 22.91
N GLU A 43 19.25 -6.60 24.18
CA GLU A 43 18.38 -7.00 25.28
C GLU A 43 16.95 -6.48 25.11
N ALA A 44 16.79 -5.25 24.61
CA ALA A 44 15.48 -4.67 24.34
C ALA A 44 14.76 -5.42 23.21
N ILE A 45 15.50 -5.83 22.18
CA ILE A 45 14.96 -6.62 21.06
C ILE A 45 14.57 -8.02 21.55
N LYS A 46 15.39 -8.69 22.35
CA LYS A 46 15.03 -9.98 22.95
C LYS A 46 13.80 -9.87 23.86
N ARG A 47 13.73 -8.81 24.67
CA ARG A 47 12.56 -8.55 25.51
C ARG A 47 11.29 -8.43 24.67
N PHE A 48 11.34 -7.71 23.55
CA PHE A 48 10.21 -7.62 22.62
C PHE A 48 9.80 -8.99 22.04
N GLN A 49 10.79 -9.80 21.62
CA GLN A 49 10.57 -11.13 21.06
C GLN A 49 9.88 -12.08 22.05
N GLU A 50 10.30 -12.08 23.31
CA GLU A 50 9.74 -12.93 24.37
C GLU A 50 8.38 -12.42 24.88
N GLN A 51 8.19 -11.11 24.92
CA GLN A 51 7.00 -10.49 25.50
C GLN A 51 5.78 -10.56 24.58
N THR A 52 5.97 -10.64 23.26
CA THR A 52 4.88 -10.48 22.29
C THR A 52 4.75 -11.66 21.34
N GLU A 53 3.53 -11.91 20.87
CA GLU A 53 3.22 -12.83 19.78
C GLU A 53 2.80 -12.00 18.56
N ILE A 54 3.40 -12.27 17.39
CA ILE A 54 3.02 -11.60 16.15
C ILE A 54 1.84 -12.33 15.51
N VAL A 55 0.71 -11.63 15.38
CA VAL A 55 -0.48 -12.12 14.68
C VAL A 55 -0.59 -11.40 13.34
N ASN A 56 -0.19 -12.10 12.27
CA ASN A 56 -0.23 -11.55 10.93
C ASN A 56 -1.66 -11.64 10.34
N ILE A 57 -2.33 -10.49 10.29
CA ILE A 57 -3.56 -10.25 9.54
C ILE A 57 -3.39 -9.06 8.58
N MET A 58 -2.23 -8.95 7.93
CA MET A 58 -1.97 -7.92 6.90
C MET A 58 -2.93 -8.03 5.72
N GLU A 59 -3.06 -6.95 4.95
CA GLU A 59 -4.03 -6.81 3.84
C GLU A 59 -5.50 -6.90 4.27
N SER A 60 -5.78 -6.87 5.59
CA SER A 60 -7.11 -6.77 6.14
C SER A 60 -7.32 -5.37 6.74
N GLU A 61 -8.24 -4.62 6.13
CA GLU A 61 -8.76 -3.34 6.64
C GLU A 61 -10.20 -3.47 7.17
N ASP A 62 -10.79 -4.66 7.08
CA ASP A 62 -12.12 -4.93 7.60
C ASP A 62 -12.14 -4.87 9.13
N MET A 63 -12.91 -3.92 9.65
CA MET A 63 -13.06 -3.71 11.10
C MET A 63 -13.74 -4.90 11.79
N GLY A 64 -14.57 -5.68 11.09
CA GLY A 64 -15.19 -6.88 11.63
C GLY A 64 -14.14 -7.95 11.97
N THR A 65 -13.29 -8.25 11.00
CA THR A 65 -12.18 -9.22 11.09
C THR A 65 -11.18 -8.81 12.15
N ILE A 66 -10.78 -7.52 12.19
CA ILE A 66 -9.84 -7.01 13.19
C ILE A 66 -10.43 -7.15 14.60
N LYS A 67 -11.70 -6.75 14.80
CA LYS A 67 -12.37 -6.87 16.12
C LYS A 67 -12.51 -8.33 16.55
N ALA A 68 -12.88 -9.23 15.63
CA ALA A 68 -12.99 -10.65 15.92
C ALA A 68 -11.66 -11.21 16.40
N LYS A 69 -10.56 -10.89 15.70
CA LYS A 69 -9.22 -11.33 16.09
C LYS A 69 -8.77 -10.75 17.43
N ILE A 70 -9.06 -9.47 17.70
CA ILE A 70 -8.79 -8.85 19.02
C ILE A 70 -9.55 -9.58 20.13
N ASN A 71 -10.83 -9.91 19.94
CA ASN A 71 -11.62 -10.61 20.95
C ASN A 71 -11.11 -12.03 21.20
N GLU A 72 -10.69 -12.75 20.15
CA GLU A 72 -10.03 -14.05 20.28
C GLU A 72 -8.75 -13.95 21.13
N LEU A 73 -7.92 -12.94 20.90
CA LEU A 73 -6.67 -12.74 21.64
C LEU A 73 -6.92 -12.33 23.09
N LYS A 74 -7.93 -11.48 23.35
CA LYS A 74 -8.36 -11.16 24.72
C LYS A 74 -8.82 -12.39 25.51
N ALA A 75 -9.46 -13.35 24.85
CA ALA A 75 -9.87 -14.60 25.49
C ALA A 75 -8.68 -15.52 25.81
N ARG A 76 -7.54 -15.33 25.14
CA ARG A 76 -6.27 -16.05 25.33
C ARG A 76 -5.26 -15.29 26.17
N ASP A 77 -5.68 -14.28 26.94
CA ASP A 77 -4.78 -13.41 27.71
C ASP A 77 -3.91 -14.22 28.70
N PRO A 78 -2.58 -14.33 28.48
CA PRO A 78 -1.67 -15.03 29.39
C PRO A 78 -1.35 -14.22 30.65
N GLY A 79 -1.87 -13.00 30.76
CA GLY A 79 -1.53 -12.04 31.80
C GLY A 79 -0.28 -11.23 31.47
N ALA A 80 0.12 -10.36 32.40
CA ALA A 80 1.31 -9.54 32.25
C ALA A 80 2.58 -10.40 32.16
N PHE A 81 3.52 -9.98 31.30
CA PHE A 81 4.81 -10.64 31.20
C PHE A 81 5.55 -10.59 32.55
N PRO A 82 6.12 -11.73 33.02
CA PRO A 82 6.64 -11.87 34.38
C PRO A 82 8.04 -11.25 34.56
N ALA A 83 8.20 -9.99 34.20
CA ALA A 83 9.40 -9.23 34.52
C ALA A 83 9.14 -7.73 34.49
N GLU A 84 9.95 -6.99 35.25
CA GLU A 84 9.80 -5.56 35.47
C GLU A 84 9.75 -4.75 34.17
N PRO A 85 9.09 -3.58 34.18
CA PRO A 85 9.08 -2.68 33.04
C PRO A 85 10.51 -2.33 32.61
N MET A 86 10.81 -2.57 31.34
CA MET A 86 12.08 -2.17 30.74
C MET A 86 11.96 -0.74 30.22
N VAL A 87 12.70 0.20 30.81
CA VAL A 87 12.80 1.58 30.31
C VAL A 87 13.96 1.63 29.32
N VAL A 88 13.64 1.83 28.05
CA VAL A 88 14.65 2.02 27.00
C VAL A 88 14.75 3.51 26.71
N GLU A 89 15.86 4.11 27.12
CA GLU A 89 16.21 5.47 26.71
C GLU A 89 16.71 5.44 25.28
N VAL A 90 15.85 5.84 24.35
CA VAL A 90 16.25 6.10 22.97
C VAL A 90 17.03 7.41 22.99
N LYS A 91 18.36 7.31 23.08
CA LYS A 91 19.21 8.49 22.90
C LYS A 91 19.15 8.85 21.42
N GLU A 92 18.71 10.06 21.12
CA GLU A 92 19.12 10.70 19.87
C GLU A 92 20.65 10.76 19.93
N ALA A 93 21.34 9.90 19.18
CA ALA A 93 22.77 10.16 19.02
C ALA A 93 22.86 11.53 18.34
N ALA A 94 23.82 12.37 18.75
CA ALA A 94 24.13 13.65 18.12
C ALA A 94 24.72 13.46 16.70
N GLY A 95 24.05 12.65 15.87
CA GLY A 95 24.51 12.02 14.65
C GLY A 95 23.67 10.81 14.23
N ALA A 96 22.72 10.34 15.05
CA ALA A 96 21.68 9.41 14.66
C ALA A 96 20.35 10.13 14.87
N ALA A 97 19.93 10.76 13.78
CA ALA A 97 18.57 11.24 13.60
C ALA A 97 17.62 10.17 14.14
N GLU A 98 16.72 10.59 15.03
CA GLU A 98 15.44 9.96 15.20
C GLU A 98 14.96 9.43 13.85
N VAL A 99 14.78 8.11 13.76
CA VAL A 99 13.98 7.48 12.71
C VAL A 99 12.50 7.73 13.04
N ALA A 100 12.19 8.99 13.35
CA ALA A 100 10.90 9.61 13.16
C ALA A 100 11.04 10.38 11.85
N VAL A 101 10.59 9.75 10.77
CA VAL A 101 10.39 10.39 9.47
C VAL A 101 11.70 10.79 8.77
N ALA A 102 11.83 10.43 7.51
CA ALA A 102 12.91 10.89 6.65
C ALA A 102 12.91 12.44 6.60
N GLY A 103 13.75 13.10 7.41
CA GLY A 103 13.66 14.56 7.47
C GLY A 103 14.86 15.34 8.02
N ALA A 104 15.97 14.72 8.42
CA ALA A 104 17.03 15.42 9.15
C ALA A 104 18.41 15.41 8.48
N ASN A 105 18.46 15.45 7.14
CA ASN A 105 19.64 15.96 6.44
C ASN A 105 19.13 16.99 5.43
N PRO A 106 19.51 18.28 5.51
CA PRO A 106 18.92 19.34 4.67
C PRO A 106 19.06 19.03 3.17
N GLN A 107 20.11 18.30 2.79
CA GLN A 107 20.29 17.82 1.42
C GLN A 107 19.28 16.73 1.02
N PHE A 108 18.90 15.84 1.95
CA PHE A 108 17.98 14.74 1.70
C PHE A 108 16.52 15.17 1.78
N LEU A 109 16.17 16.11 2.67
CA LEU A 109 14.82 16.70 2.71
C LEU A 109 14.51 17.40 1.38
N GLU A 110 15.48 18.13 0.83
CA GLU A 110 15.34 18.77 -0.49
C GLU A 110 15.20 17.72 -1.61
N ILE A 111 15.89 16.58 -1.52
CA ILE A 111 15.77 15.49 -2.49
C ILE A 111 14.41 14.80 -2.38
N GLU A 112 13.88 14.62 -1.17
CA GLU A 112 12.58 13.99 -0.91
C GLU A 112 11.43 14.91 -1.33
N GLU A 113 11.49 16.21 -1.04
CA GLU A 113 10.54 17.19 -1.59
C GLU A 113 10.56 17.19 -3.12
N ARG A 114 11.74 17.08 -3.73
CA ARG A 114 11.87 16.94 -5.19
C ARG A 114 11.31 15.62 -5.70
N LEU A 115 11.49 14.52 -4.98
CA LEU A 115 10.96 13.21 -5.36
C LEU A 115 9.42 13.21 -5.29
N ASN A 116 8.85 13.75 -4.21
CA ASN A 116 7.41 13.89 -4.04
C ASN A 116 6.80 14.79 -5.13
N ALA A 117 7.47 15.91 -5.46
CA ALA A 117 7.04 16.77 -6.56
C ALA A 117 7.13 16.08 -7.94
N ILE A 118 8.06 15.15 -8.12
CA ILE A 118 8.15 14.33 -9.34
C ILE A 118 7.01 13.30 -9.36
N GLU A 119 6.73 12.65 -8.25
CA GLU A 119 5.68 11.63 -8.13
C GLU A 119 4.28 12.23 -8.37
N GLU A 120 3.99 13.39 -7.79
CA GLU A 120 2.74 14.13 -8.07
C GLU A 120 2.59 14.46 -9.57
N ARG A 121 3.69 14.82 -10.24
CA ARG A 121 3.68 15.07 -11.69
C ARG A 121 3.48 13.80 -12.50
N ILE A 122 4.05 12.68 -12.07
CA ILE A 122 3.86 11.38 -12.72
C ILE A 122 2.39 10.98 -12.60
N GLU A 123 1.80 11.08 -11.41
CA GLU A 123 0.38 10.76 -11.20
C GLU A 123 -0.52 11.63 -12.08
N PHE A 124 -0.24 12.92 -12.19
CA PHE A 124 -0.98 13.81 -13.09
C PHE A 124 -0.84 13.40 -14.57
N VAL A 125 0.38 13.06 -15.01
CA VAL A 125 0.63 12.62 -16.39
C VAL A 125 -0.05 11.28 -16.67
N ASP A 126 -0.02 10.33 -15.73
CA ASP A 126 -0.70 9.05 -15.86
C ASP A 126 -2.21 9.24 -15.95
N ALA A 127 -2.78 10.14 -15.15
CA ALA A 127 -4.19 10.52 -15.25
C ALA A 127 -4.52 11.15 -16.62
N GLU A 128 -3.67 12.03 -17.13
CA GLU A 128 -3.86 12.64 -18.46
C GLU A 128 -3.77 11.59 -19.59
N ILE A 129 -2.79 10.68 -19.51
CA ILE A 129 -2.63 9.57 -20.44
C ILE A 129 -3.85 8.66 -20.40
N ALA A 130 -4.30 8.26 -19.21
CA ALA A 130 -5.48 7.42 -19.04
C ALA A 130 -6.72 8.06 -19.67
N GLN A 131 -6.96 9.36 -19.44
CA GLN A 131 -8.06 10.08 -20.09
C GLN A 131 -7.90 10.17 -21.60
N ARG A 132 -6.69 10.41 -22.11
CA ARG A 132 -6.41 10.50 -23.55
C ARG A 132 -6.63 9.15 -24.25
N VAL A 133 -6.17 8.07 -23.64
CA VAL A 133 -6.38 6.69 -24.10
C VAL A 133 -7.87 6.35 -24.05
N GLY A 134 -8.55 6.64 -22.94
CA GLY A 134 -9.99 6.45 -22.80
C GLY A 134 -10.80 7.18 -23.88
N ARG A 135 -10.47 8.45 -24.18
CA ARG A 135 -11.13 9.19 -25.27
C ARG A 135 -10.87 8.59 -26.65
N LYS A 136 -9.64 8.15 -26.93
CA LYS A 136 -9.32 7.49 -28.21
C LYS A 136 -10.10 6.19 -28.38
N ILE A 137 -10.04 5.31 -27.38
CA ILE A 137 -10.74 4.02 -27.39
C ILE A 137 -12.25 4.23 -27.50
N GLY A 138 -12.82 5.13 -26.69
CA GLY A 138 -14.25 5.43 -26.72
C GLY A 138 -14.72 5.97 -28.08
N ARG A 139 -13.93 6.84 -28.72
CA ARG A 139 -14.24 7.35 -30.06
C ARG A 139 -14.18 6.26 -31.11
N ASP A 140 -13.11 5.45 -31.12
CA ASP A 140 -12.90 4.43 -32.15
C ASP A 140 -13.98 3.33 -32.05
N ILE A 141 -14.33 2.93 -30.82
CA ILE A 141 -15.44 2.01 -30.54
C ILE A 141 -16.78 2.64 -30.96
N GLY A 142 -17.01 3.91 -30.63
CA GLY A 142 -18.24 4.62 -30.96
C GLY A 142 -18.47 4.76 -32.47
N ILE A 143 -17.42 5.08 -33.24
CA ILE A 143 -17.50 5.16 -34.71
C ILE A 143 -17.83 3.79 -35.30
N LEU A 144 -17.16 2.73 -34.82
CA LEU A 144 -17.39 1.37 -35.30
C LEU A 144 -18.85 0.93 -35.07
N TYR A 145 -19.36 1.05 -33.84
CA TYR A 145 -20.74 0.66 -33.53
C TYR A 145 -21.77 1.57 -34.21
N GLY A 146 -21.49 2.88 -34.33
CA GLY A 146 -22.36 3.81 -35.04
C GLY A 146 -22.53 3.47 -36.51
N LEU A 147 -21.45 3.08 -37.19
CA LEU A 147 -21.49 2.65 -38.59
C LEU A 147 -22.29 1.35 -38.74
N VAL A 148 -22.03 0.35 -37.90
CA VAL A 148 -22.75 -0.93 -37.93
C VAL A 148 -24.24 -0.74 -37.65
N ALA A 149 -24.61 0.01 -36.62
CA ALA A 149 -26.02 0.31 -36.31
C ALA A 149 -26.69 1.09 -37.44
N GLY A 150 -26.01 2.09 -38.02
CA GLY A 150 -26.50 2.85 -39.16
C GLY A 150 -26.77 1.98 -40.39
N LEU A 151 -25.87 1.05 -40.71
CA LEU A 151 -26.06 0.08 -41.80
C LEU A 151 -27.25 -0.85 -41.54
N ILE A 152 -27.43 -1.33 -40.31
CA ILE A 152 -28.56 -2.18 -39.94
C ILE A 152 -29.88 -1.42 -40.12
N VAL A 153 -29.96 -0.19 -39.60
CA VAL A 153 -31.16 0.66 -39.75
C VAL A 153 -31.43 0.98 -41.22
N PHE A 154 -30.40 1.27 -42.00
CA PHE A 154 -30.52 1.53 -43.44
C PHE A 154 -31.06 0.31 -44.20
N MET A 155 -30.51 -0.89 -43.93
CA MET A 155 -31.02 -2.15 -44.50
C MET A 155 -32.47 -2.41 -44.08
N MET A 156 -32.81 -2.17 -42.82
CA MET A 156 -34.17 -2.31 -42.31
C MET A 156 -35.14 -1.37 -43.03
N LEU A 157 -34.76 -0.10 -43.26
CA LEU A 157 -35.57 0.86 -44.00
C LEU A 157 -35.77 0.42 -45.45
N LEU A 158 -34.72 -0.03 -46.15
CA LEU A 158 -34.86 -0.51 -47.54
C LEU A 158 -35.84 -1.68 -47.68
N VAL A 159 -35.93 -2.55 -46.67
CA VAL A 159 -36.87 -3.68 -46.67
C VAL A 159 -38.28 -3.24 -46.26
N LEU A 160 -38.42 -2.32 -45.30
CA LEU A 160 -39.71 -1.92 -44.76
C LEU A 160 -40.43 -0.86 -45.61
N LEU A 161 -39.72 0.11 -46.20
CA LEU A 161 -40.32 1.20 -46.99
C LEU A 161 -41.17 0.69 -48.17
N PRO A 162 -40.67 -0.23 -49.03
CA PRO A 162 -41.46 -0.75 -50.13
C PRO A 162 -42.68 -1.54 -49.67
N LYS A 163 -42.56 -2.27 -48.55
CA LYS A 163 -43.69 -2.99 -47.96
C LYS A 163 -44.74 -2.04 -47.39
N LEU A 164 -44.33 -0.93 -46.78
CA LEU A 164 -45.25 0.08 -46.24
C LEU A 164 -45.99 0.83 -47.36
N VAL A 165 -45.27 1.21 -48.42
CA VAL A 165 -45.85 1.85 -49.61
C VAL A 165 -46.79 0.90 -50.35
N GLY A 166 -46.52 -0.41 -50.36
CA GLY A 166 -47.43 -1.40 -50.94
C GLY A 166 -48.71 -1.67 -50.12
N TYR A 167 -48.80 -1.18 -48.88
CA TYR A 167 -49.99 -1.29 -48.02
C TYR A 167 -50.84 -0.01 -48.00
N LEU A 168 -50.37 1.08 -48.62
CA LEU A 168 -51.03 2.39 -48.76
C LEU A 168 -51.68 2.51 -50.14
#